data_AF-A0A2E4W542-F1
#
_entry.id   AF-A0A2E4W542-F1
#
_cell.length_a   1.000
_cell.length_b   1.000
_cell.length_c   1.000
_cell.angle_alpha   90.00
_cell.angle_beta   90.00
_cell.angle_gamma   90.00
#
_symmetry.space_group_name_H-M   'P 1'
#
loop_
_entity.id
_entity.type
_entity.pdbx_description
1 polymer ?
#
loop_
_entity_poly.entity_id
_entity_poly.type
_entity_poly.pdbx_seq_one_letter_code
_entity_poly.pdbx_strand_id
1 'polypeptide(L)'
;MRRLITILLGATLVGCAGVAHKQPVLISEDSKPNWVEEYELEDSTHLFFTGISTKYAEERKALKDAKYDALAKFLDYCGLHTKLHEKYISQVHGSTANVLSATTKIETQLEINSEAQVGQFRIVRKYIEVYSGTRGKFYKMYVFASVPKIEVARVKAWQKENDLRKIAKLNLLNNEQSEIIEQTIEELKTVQKQLGQLTFLREQVVKLSADNKELITENKQLKEIFHKDKEKNKELELAVKISTEQNTKLFNKNQILAENNLVCTNTLRTAKGNEKLVKYWREKYHNKNPIQALTSWLIKNDDDGMGLTPIND
;
A
#
# COMPACT_ATOMS: atom_id res chain seq x y z
N MET A 1 -70.14 -57.06 35.16
CA MET A 1 -68.78 -56.49 34.99
C MET A 1 -67.86 -57.51 34.34
N ARG A 2 -67.58 -57.36 33.04
CA ARG A 2 -66.45 -57.97 32.31
C ARG A 2 -66.21 -57.13 31.04
N ARG A 3 -64.94 -57.07 30.66
CA ARG A 3 -64.23 -56.07 29.83
C ARG A 3 -64.52 -56.20 28.33
N LEU A 4 -64.27 -55.12 27.56
CA LEU A 4 -63.41 -55.04 26.35
C LEU A 4 -63.81 -53.81 25.49
N ILE A 5 -63.11 -52.69 25.62
CA ILE A 5 -62.06 -52.18 24.70
C ILE A 5 -62.57 -51.78 23.31
N THR A 6 -62.72 -50.47 23.17
CA THR A 6 -62.78 -49.63 21.96
C THR A 6 -61.51 -49.78 21.10
N ILE A 7 -61.65 -49.99 19.77
CA ILE A 7 -60.80 -49.35 18.75
C ILE A 7 -61.64 -49.04 17.50
N LEU A 8 -61.63 -47.76 17.12
CA LEU A 8 -62.13 -47.13 15.91
C LEU A 8 -61.76 -47.90 14.62
N LEU A 9 -62.77 -48.14 13.78
CA LEU A 9 -62.59 -48.32 12.33
C LEU A 9 -63.74 -47.62 11.59
N GLY A 10 -63.83 -46.30 11.77
CA GLY A 10 -64.68 -45.43 10.95
C GLY A 10 -63.88 -44.98 9.74
N ALA A 11 -63.99 -45.71 8.63
CA ALA A 11 -63.36 -45.36 7.37
C ALA A 11 -63.78 -43.96 6.92
N THR A 12 -62.85 -43.02 6.98
CA THR A 12 -62.95 -41.71 6.32
C THR A 12 -62.88 -41.90 4.82
N LEU A 13 -64.01 -42.21 4.19
CA LEU A 13 -64.25 -41.89 2.78
C LEU A 13 -64.55 -40.39 2.69
N VAL A 14 -63.51 -39.57 2.89
CA VAL A 14 -63.50 -38.20 2.38
C VAL A 14 -63.34 -38.35 0.88
N GLY A 15 -64.47 -38.46 0.18
CA GLY A 15 -64.51 -38.29 -1.26
C GLY A 15 -63.93 -36.92 -1.57
N CYS A 16 -62.72 -36.90 -2.14
CA CYS A 16 -62.27 -35.79 -2.95
C CYS A 16 -63.27 -35.69 -4.11
N ALA A 17 -64.33 -34.92 -3.93
CA ALA A 17 -65.05 -34.33 -5.03
C ALA A 17 -64.04 -33.44 -5.76
N GLY A 18 -63.34 -34.04 -6.73
CA GLY A 18 -62.63 -33.27 -7.74
C GLY A 18 -63.66 -32.31 -8.30
N VAL A 19 -63.44 -31.02 -8.05
CA VAL A 19 -64.21 -29.96 -8.70
C VAL A 19 -63.93 -30.17 -10.18
N ALA A 20 -64.84 -30.84 -10.87
CA ALA A 20 -64.81 -30.92 -12.32
C ALA A 20 -64.95 -29.48 -12.79
N HIS A 21 -63.82 -28.86 -13.14
CA HIS A 21 -63.81 -27.59 -13.84
C HIS A 21 -64.56 -27.84 -15.15
N LYS A 22 -65.86 -27.54 -15.17
CA LYS A 22 -66.67 -27.56 -16.37
C LYS A 22 -65.95 -26.69 -17.38
N GLN A 23 -65.41 -27.32 -18.42
CA GLN A 23 -64.77 -26.60 -19.51
C GLN A 23 -65.83 -25.67 -20.11
N PRO A 24 -65.49 -24.41 -20.34
CA PRO A 24 -66.45 -23.45 -20.85
C PRO A 24 -66.95 -23.88 -22.23
N VAL A 25 -68.26 -23.78 -22.44
CA VAL A 25 -68.96 -24.30 -23.63
C VAL A 25 -69.10 -23.17 -24.64
N LEU A 26 -68.71 -23.41 -25.89
CA LEU A 26 -68.90 -22.45 -26.98
C LEU A 26 -70.41 -22.25 -27.24
N ILE A 27 -70.86 -20.99 -27.24
CA ILE A 27 -72.26 -20.60 -27.50
C ILE A 27 -72.42 -19.82 -28.81
N SER A 28 -71.33 -19.34 -29.41
CA SER A 28 -71.43 -18.65 -30.71
C SER A 28 -71.76 -19.63 -31.83
N GLU A 29 -72.82 -19.34 -32.58
CA GLU A 29 -73.31 -20.15 -33.72
C GLU A 29 -72.58 -19.85 -35.03
N ASP A 30 -71.85 -18.73 -35.11
CA ASP A 30 -71.14 -18.31 -36.32
C ASP A 30 -69.96 -19.25 -36.61
N SER A 31 -69.96 -19.87 -37.79
CA SER A 31 -68.83 -20.65 -38.29
C SER A 31 -67.58 -19.78 -38.38
N LYS A 32 -66.45 -20.32 -37.90
CA LYS A 32 -65.17 -19.64 -37.94
C LYS A 32 -64.80 -19.23 -39.39
N PRO A 33 -64.55 -17.94 -39.66
CA PRO A 33 -64.20 -17.48 -41.00
C PRO A 33 -62.86 -18.06 -41.47
N ASN A 34 -62.75 -18.35 -42.77
CA ASN A 34 -61.54 -18.96 -43.36
C ASN A 34 -60.26 -18.15 -43.10
N TRP A 35 -60.34 -16.81 -43.09
CA TRP A 35 -59.20 -15.92 -42.82
C TRP A 35 -58.58 -16.11 -41.42
N VAL A 36 -59.31 -16.73 -40.49
CA VAL A 36 -58.80 -17.01 -39.14
C VAL A 36 -57.80 -18.17 -39.15
N GLU A 37 -57.89 -19.06 -40.15
CA GLU A 37 -57.02 -20.23 -40.32
C GLU A 37 -56.04 -20.08 -41.48
N GLU A 38 -56.32 -19.17 -42.41
CA GLU A 38 -55.40 -18.79 -43.48
C GLU A 38 -54.21 -18.01 -42.89
N TYR A 39 -53.01 -18.53 -43.14
CA TYR A 39 -51.80 -18.01 -42.52
C TYR A 39 -51.30 -16.72 -43.18
N GLU A 40 -51.49 -16.52 -44.48
CA GLU A 40 -50.91 -15.40 -45.21
C GLU A 40 -51.75 -15.03 -46.44
N LEU A 41 -52.39 -13.86 -46.39
CA LEU A 41 -52.88 -13.19 -47.60
C LEU A 41 -51.82 -12.17 -47.98
N GLU A 42 -50.87 -12.51 -48.85
CA GLU A 42 -49.96 -11.49 -49.38
C GLU A 42 -50.67 -10.67 -50.46
N ASP A 43 -50.88 -9.38 -50.19
CA ASP A 43 -51.15 -8.41 -51.24
C ASP A 43 -49.82 -7.79 -51.70
N SER A 44 -49.80 -7.36 -52.96
CA SER A 44 -48.73 -6.56 -53.56
C SER A 44 -48.31 -5.37 -52.69
N THR A 45 -49.26 -4.74 -51.99
CA THR A 45 -49.07 -3.48 -51.26
C THR A 45 -49.11 -3.60 -49.73
N HIS A 46 -49.80 -4.60 -49.19
CA HIS A 46 -50.03 -4.77 -47.76
C HIS A 46 -49.62 -6.18 -47.30
N LEU A 47 -49.15 -6.26 -46.06
CA LEU A 47 -48.98 -7.49 -45.30
C LEU A 47 -50.12 -7.61 -44.30
N PHE A 48 -50.50 -8.83 -43.98
CA PHE A 48 -51.58 -9.10 -43.06
C PHE A 48 -51.13 -9.99 -41.92
N PHE A 49 -51.64 -9.70 -40.73
CA PHE A 49 -51.27 -10.39 -39.50
C PHE A 49 -52.52 -10.76 -38.73
N THR A 50 -52.66 -12.05 -38.42
CA THR A 50 -53.75 -12.58 -37.61
C THR A 50 -53.31 -12.69 -36.16
N GLY A 51 -54.03 -12.02 -35.27
CA GLY A 51 -53.80 -12.04 -33.83
C GLY A 51 -54.92 -12.76 -33.09
N ILE A 52 -54.58 -13.42 -31.99
CA ILE A 52 -55.52 -14.22 -31.18
C ILE A 52 -55.45 -13.74 -29.73
N SER A 53 -56.61 -13.57 -29.12
CA SER A 53 -56.68 -13.22 -27.70
C SER A 53 -56.28 -14.38 -26.79
N THR A 54 -55.88 -14.06 -25.56
CA THR A 54 -55.76 -15.08 -24.52
C THR A 54 -57.10 -15.77 -24.25
N LYS A 55 -57.06 -17.01 -23.75
CA LYS A 55 -58.28 -17.78 -23.46
C LYS A 55 -59.06 -17.12 -22.32
N TYR A 56 -60.37 -17.00 -22.50
CA TYR A 56 -61.32 -16.64 -21.46
C TYR A 56 -61.19 -15.22 -20.89
N ALA A 57 -61.03 -14.23 -21.78
CA ALA A 57 -60.97 -12.82 -21.41
C ALA A 57 -62.35 -12.14 -21.46
N GLU A 58 -62.50 -11.02 -20.76
CA GLU A 58 -63.61 -10.08 -20.98
C GLU A 58 -63.52 -9.47 -22.38
N GLU A 59 -64.64 -9.09 -22.98
CA GLU A 59 -64.72 -8.68 -24.38
C GLU A 59 -63.68 -7.61 -24.77
N ARG A 60 -63.56 -6.54 -23.97
CA ARG A 60 -62.59 -5.46 -24.21
C ARG A 60 -61.15 -5.93 -24.08
N LYS A 61 -60.87 -6.80 -23.13
CA LYS A 61 -59.55 -7.38 -22.91
C LYS A 61 -59.20 -8.35 -24.04
N ALA A 62 -60.15 -9.16 -24.51
CA ALA A 62 -59.96 -10.09 -25.60
C ALA A 62 -59.61 -9.37 -26.91
N LEU A 63 -60.32 -8.29 -27.25
CA LEU A 63 -60.01 -7.48 -28.44
C LEU A 63 -58.59 -6.92 -28.40
N LYS A 64 -58.22 -6.40 -27.23
CA LYS A 64 -56.93 -5.78 -26.98
C LYS A 64 -55.80 -6.79 -27.06
N ASP A 65 -55.94 -7.94 -26.41
CA ASP A 65 -54.96 -9.03 -26.46
C ASP A 65 -54.75 -9.51 -27.90
N ALA A 66 -55.84 -9.70 -28.67
CA ALA A 66 -55.75 -10.12 -30.07
C ALA A 66 -55.06 -9.07 -30.95
N LYS A 67 -55.30 -7.78 -30.70
CA LYS A 67 -54.60 -6.69 -31.39
C LYS A 67 -53.11 -6.69 -31.07
N TYR A 68 -52.73 -6.88 -29.80
CA TYR A 68 -51.33 -6.97 -29.39
C TYR A 68 -50.61 -8.17 -30.01
N ASP A 69 -51.26 -9.32 -30.05
CA ASP A 69 -50.69 -10.52 -30.68
C ASP A 69 -50.42 -10.30 -32.19
N ALA A 70 -51.36 -9.67 -32.91
CA ALA A 70 -51.15 -9.31 -34.32
C ALA A 70 -50.01 -8.30 -34.50
N LEU A 71 -49.90 -7.31 -33.62
CA LEU A 71 -48.83 -6.31 -33.64
C LEU A 71 -47.46 -6.93 -33.33
N ALA A 72 -47.38 -7.83 -32.34
CA ALA A 72 -46.16 -8.53 -31.99
C ALA A 72 -45.63 -9.34 -33.18
N LYS A 73 -46.51 -10.07 -33.88
CA LYS A 73 -46.15 -10.81 -35.10
C LYS A 73 -45.62 -9.90 -36.22
N PHE A 74 -46.21 -8.72 -36.40
CA PHE A 74 -45.69 -7.73 -37.35
C PHE A 74 -44.27 -7.24 -37.00
N LEU A 75 -44.02 -6.97 -35.73
CA LEU A 75 -42.71 -6.50 -35.27
C LEU A 75 -41.65 -7.60 -35.34
N ASP A 76 -42.03 -8.85 -35.01
CA ASP A 76 -41.19 -10.02 -35.18
C ASP A 76 -40.83 -10.23 -36.66
N TYR A 77 -41.79 -10.06 -37.57
CA TYR A 77 -41.53 -10.05 -39.02
C TYR A 77 -40.54 -8.95 -39.44
N CYS A 78 -40.59 -7.80 -38.77
CA CYS A 78 -39.64 -6.71 -39.00
C CYS A 78 -38.25 -6.96 -38.38
N GLY A 79 -38.08 -7.99 -37.55
CA GLY A 79 -36.84 -8.29 -36.83
C GLY A 79 -36.63 -7.45 -35.55
N LEU A 80 -37.70 -6.82 -35.05
CA LEU A 80 -37.69 -6.09 -33.78
C LEU A 80 -38.23 -7.00 -32.68
N HIS A 81 -37.34 -7.55 -31.85
CA HIS A 81 -37.78 -8.27 -30.66
C HIS A 81 -38.59 -7.38 -29.72
N THR A 82 -39.58 -7.99 -29.05
CA THR A 82 -40.54 -7.35 -28.13
C THR A 82 -39.93 -6.38 -27.10
N LYS A 83 -38.66 -6.56 -26.69
CA LYS A 83 -37.93 -5.62 -25.79
C LYS A 83 -37.57 -4.28 -26.44
N LEU A 84 -37.47 -4.20 -27.76
CA LEU A 84 -37.21 -2.97 -28.53
C LEU A 84 -38.48 -2.20 -28.89
N HIS A 85 -39.65 -2.80 -28.66
CA HIS A 85 -40.96 -2.21 -28.91
C HIS A 85 -41.15 -0.88 -28.16
N GLU A 86 -40.83 -0.85 -26.87
CA GLU A 86 -40.96 0.33 -26.01
C GLU A 86 -40.03 1.48 -26.46
N LYS A 87 -38.85 1.12 -26.98
CA LYS A 87 -37.83 2.07 -27.41
C LYS A 87 -38.11 2.65 -28.81
N TYR A 88 -38.69 1.86 -29.71
CA TYR A 88 -39.14 2.33 -31.02
C TYR A 88 -40.22 3.40 -30.91
N ILE A 89 -41.24 3.08 -30.13
CA ILE A 89 -42.42 3.92 -29.95
C ILE A 89 -42.06 5.28 -29.33
N SER A 90 -41.18 5.30 -28.33
CA SER A 90 -40.76 6.55 -27.68
C SER A 90 -39.93 7.49 -28.58
N GLN A 91 -39.16 6.94 -29.53
CA GLN A 91 -38.15 7.69 -30.28
C GLN A 91 -38.65 8.27 -31.61
N VAL A 92 -39.56 7.59 -32.33
CA VAL A 92 -40.01 8.03 -33.66
C VAL A 92 -41.01 9.19 -33.59
N HIS A 93 -41.78 9.28 -32.51
CA HIS A 93 -42.90 10.23 -32.41
C HIS A 93 -42.84 11.17 -31.20
N GLY A 94 -41.64 11.36 -30.63
CA GLY A 94 -41.35 12.52 -29.77
C GLY A 94 -41.98 12.47 -28.38
N SER A 95 -42.05 11.30 -27.74
CA SER A 95 -42.50 11.22 -26.35
C SER A 95 -41.33 11.56 -25.43
N THR A 96 -41.03 12.86 -25.30
CA THR A 96 -40.22 13.38 -24.19
C THR A 96 -41.03 13.25 -22.89
N ALA A 97 -40.99 12.08 -22.27
CA ALA A 97 -41.44 11.93 -20.89
C ALA A 97 -40.26 11.42 -20.08
N ASN A 98 -39.77 12.33 -19.25
CA ASN A 98 -38.72 12.14 -18.26
C ASN A 98 -38.77 10.76 -17.61
N VAL A 99 -37.58 10.21 -17.41
CA VAL A 99 -37.25 9.11 -16.50
C VAL A 99 -38.11 9.20 -15.24
N LEU A 100 -39.16 8.38 -15.15
CA LEU A 100 -39.89 8.14 -13.90
C LEU A 100 -40.26 6.66 -13.80
N SER A 101 -39.89 6.11 -12.65
CA SER A 101 -39.81 4.70 -12.29
C SER A 101 -40.99 3.80 -12.66
N ALA A 102 -40.63 2.71 -13.33
CA ALA A 102 -40.86 1.31 -12.97
C ALA A 102 -42.25 0.87 -12.43
N THR A 103 -42.91 0.08 -13.30
CA THR A 103 -43.55 -1.23 -13.05
C THR A 103 -45.08 -1.34 -13.01
N THR A 104 -45.88 -0.31 -12.73
CA THR A 104 -47.36 -0.51 -12.68
C THR A 104 -48.21 0.48 -13.48
N LYS A 105 -47.66 1.61 -13.93
CA LYS A 105 -48.34 2.53 -14.87
C LYS A 105 -47.89 2.37 -16.32
N ILE A 106 -46.86 1.54 -16.54
CA ILE A 106 -46.30 1.27 -17.86
C ILE A 106 -47.34 0.52 -18.71
N GLU A 107 -48.05 -0.47 -18.13
CA GLU A 107 -49.07 -1.22 -18.85
C GLU A 107 -50.20 -0.32 -19.36
N THR A 108 -50.81 0.53 -18.53
CA THR A 108 -51.97 1.34 -18.94
C THR A 108 -51.67 2.47 -19.93
N GLN A 109 -50.44 3.02 -19.94
CA GLN A 109 -50.02 4.02 -20.92
C GLN A 109 -49.45 3.39 -22.21
N LEU A 110 -48.80 2.20 -22.14
CA LEU A 110 -48.56 1.35 -23.31
C LEU A 110 -49.87 1.03 -24.02
N GLU A 111 -50.91 0.85 -23.21
CA GLU A 111 -52.18 0.29 -23.67
C GLU A 111 -53.01 1.20 -24.55
N ILE A 112 -52.86 2.51 -24.38
CA ILE A 112 -53.59 3.55 -25.13
C ILE A 112 -52.74 4.07 -26.31
N ASN A 113 -51.41 3.97 -26.21
CA ASN A 113 -50.50 4.51 -27.23
C ASN A 113 -50.13 3.50 -28.33
N SER A 114 -50.06 2.20 -28.05
CA SER A 114 -49.90 1.20 -29.11
C SER A 114 -51.10 1.19 -30.07
N GLU A 115 -52.29 1.58 -29.60
CA GLU A 115 -53.51 1.63 -30.39
C GLU A 115 -53.47 2.69 -31.49
N ALA A 116 -52.57 3.68 -31.40
CA ALA A 116 -52.50 4.83 -32.30
C ALA A 116 -51.23 4.89 -33.17
N GLN A 117 -50.21 4.04 -32.98
CA GLN A 117 -48.82 4.46 -33.29
C GLN A 117 -47.96 3.54 -34.18
N VAL A 118 -48.51 2.46 -34.76
CA VAL A 118 -48.09 2.07 -36.11
C VAL A 118 -49.09 2.74 -37.02
N GLY A 119 -48.78 3.95 -37.52
CA GLY A 119 -49.77 4.86 -38.13
C GLY A 119 -50.57 4.28 -39.31
N GLN A 120 -50.20 3.08 -39.78
CA GLN A 120 -50.88 2.33 -40.83
C GLN A 120 -51.24 0.89 -40.47
N PHE A 121 -51.04 0.44 -39.21
CA PHE A 121 -51.56 -0.85 -38.75
C PHE A 121 -53.06 -0.72 -38.50
N ARG A 122 -53.86 -1.39 -39.33
CA ARG A 122 -55.32 -1.27 -39.30
C ARG A 122 -55.96 -2.62 -39.13
N ILE A 123 -56.90 -2.73 -38.20
CA ILE A 123 -57.75 -3.92 -38.08
C ILE A 123 -58.75 -3.88 -39.24
N VAL A 124 -58.69 -4.89 -40.10
CA VAL A 124 -59.56 -5.04 -41.28
C VAL A 124 -60.76 -5.91 -40.95
N ARG A 125 -60.55 -7.00 -40.18
CA ARG A 125 -61.63 -7.92 -39.78
C ARG A 125 -61.47 -8.38 -38.33
N LYS A 126 -62.57 -8.74 -37.71
CA LYS A 126 -62.61 -9.35 -36.37
C LYS A 126 -63.59 -10.53 -36.36
N TYR A 127 -63.27 -11.55 -35.58
CA TYR A 127 -64.15 -12.69 -35.30
C TYR A 127 -64.15 -12.97 -33.80
N ILE A 128 -65.30 -13.32 -33.25
CA ILE A 128 -65.53 -13.43 -31.81
C ILE A 128 -66.19 -14.78 -31.51
N GLU A 129 -65.51 -15.62 -30.75
CA GLU A 129 -66.07 -16.83 -30.13
C GLU A 129 -66.55 -16.48 -28.72
N VAL A 130 -67.82 -16.78 -28.42
CA VAL A 130 -68.43 -16.53 -27.11
C VAL A 130 -68.59 -17.85 -26.37
N TYR A 131 -68.05 -17.92 -25.15
CA TYR A 131 -68.07 -19.10 -24.31
C TYR A 131 -68.89 -18.87 -23.04
N SER A 132 -69.67 -19.86 -22.61
CA SER A 132 -70.32 -19.91 -21.30
C SER A 132 -69.39 -20.56 -20.30
N GLY A 133 -69.13 -19.92 -19.17
CA GLY A 133 -68.44 -20.54 -18.05
C GLY A 133 -69.14 -20.30 -16.72
N THR A 134 -68.60 -20.89 -15.65
CA THR A 134 -69.17 -20.83 -14.29
C THR A 134 -69.25 -19.42 -13.71
N ARG A 135 -68.48 -18.46 -14.25
CA ARG A 135 -68.43 -17.06 -13.81
C ARG A 135 -69.05 -16.07 -14.79
N GLY A 136 -69.72 -16.54 -15.85
CA GLY A 136 -70.34 -15.69 -16.86
C GLY A 136 -69.85 -15.98 -18.29
N LYS A 137 -70.05 -14.99 -19.18
CA LYS A 137 -69.62 -15.06 -20.58
C LYS A 137 -68.13 -14.72 -20.71
N PHE A 138 -67.44 -15.48 -21.53
CA PHE A 138 -66.04 -15.28 -21.87
C PHE A 138 -65.88 -15.13 -23.37
N TYR A 139 -64.89 -14.36 -23.79
CA TYR A 139 -64.66 -14.05 -25.20
C TYR A 139 -63.29 -14.54 -25.62
N LYS A 140 -63.23 -15.06 -26.85
CA LYS A 140 -61.99 -15.28 -27.56
C LYS A 140 -62.09 -14.58 -28.90
N MET A 141 -61.16 -13.68 -29.16
CA MET A 141 -61.20 -12.84 -30.36
C MET A 141 -60.04 -13.16 -31.28
N TYR A 142 -60.33 -13.04 -32.56
CA TYR A 142 -59.35 -13.08 -33.64
C TYR A 142 -59.41 -11.75 -34.37
N VAL A 143 -58.25 -11.18 -34.65
CA VAL A 143 -58.09 -9.88 -35.29
C VAL A 143 -57.26 -10.08 -36.54
N PHE A 144 -57.77 -9.61 -37.68
CA PHE A 144 -57.04 -9.55 -38.93
C PHE A 144 -56.57 -8.12 -39.16
N ALA A 145 -55.27 -7.88 -39.06
CA ALA A 145 -54.67 -6.57 -39.25
C ALA A 145 -53.94 -6.47 -40.59
N SER A 146 -53.93 -5.28 -41.17
CA SER A 146 -53.23 -4.93 -42.41
C SER A 146 -52.17 -3.88 -42.13
N VAL A 147 -51.01 -4.04 -42.75
CA VAL A 147 -49.86 -3.13 -42.65
C VAL A 147 -49.26 -2.89 -44.04
N PRO A 148 -49.14 -1.64 -44.50
CA PRO A 148 -48.47 -1.33 -45.76
C PRO A 148 -46.99 -1.69 -45.73
N LYS A 149 -46.45 -2.20 -46.85
CA LYS A 149 -45.02 -2.55 -46.98
C LYS A 149 -44.08 -1.34 -46.79
N ILE A 150 -44.57 -0.12 -47.03
CA ILE A 150 -43.80 1.10 -46.76
C ILE A 150 -43.49 1.28 -45.27
N GLU A 151 -44.40 0.86 -44.39
CA GLU A 151 -44.20 0.93 -42.94
C GLU A 151 -43.16 -0.11 -42.51
N VAL A 152 -43.17 -1.30 -43.10
CA VAL A 152 -42.12 -2.32 -42.89
C VAL A 152 -40.73 -1.75 -43.22
N ALA A 153 -40.60 -1.05 -44.36
CA ALA A 153 -39.34 -0.45 -44.78
C ALA A 153 -38.88 0.65 -43.80
N ARG A 154 -39.81 1.47 -43.31
CA ARG A 154 -39.54 2.50 -42.30
C ARG A 154 -39.02 1.90 -40.99
N VAL A 155 -39.68 0.87 -40.49
CA VAL A 155 -39.30 0.17 -39.26
C VAL A 155 -37.90 -0.43 -39.37
N LYS A 156 -37.59 -1.10 -40.49
CA LYS A 156 -36.26 -1.66 -40.76
C LYS A 156 -35.17 -0.60 -40.88
N ALA A 157 -35.46 0.54 -41.53
CA ALA A 157 -34.52 1.65 -41.65
C ALA A 157 -34.18 2.26 -40.27
N TRP A 158 -35.20 2.44 -39.42
CA TRP A 158 -35.00 2.93 -38.06
C TRP A 158 -34.17 1.97 -37.20
N GLN A 159 -34.38 0.66 -37.34
CA GLN A 159 -33.59 -0.35 -36.62
C GLN A 159 -32.11 -0.21 -36.96
N LYS A 160 -31.80 -0.15 -38.26
CA LYS A 160 -30.43 0.04 -38.75
C LYS A 160 -29.79 1.31 -38.20
N GLU A 161 -30.52 2.44 -38.19
CA GLU A 161 -30.00 3.69 -37.65
C GLU A 161 -29.70 3.60 -36.14
N ASN A 162 -30.56 2.95 -35.36
CA ASN A 162 -30.33 2.81 -33.93
C ASN A 162 -29.17 1.88 -33.61
N ASP A 163 -28.98 0.82 -34.38
CA ASP A 163 -27.82 -0.05 -34.20
C ASP A 163 -26.52 0.68 -34.57
N LEU A 164 -26.53 1.49 -35.62
CA LEU A 164 -25.40 2.38 -35.94
C LEU A 164 -25.11 3.39 -34.81
N ARG A 165 -26.15 4.00 -34.22
CA ARG A 165 -25.98 4.89 -33.06
C ARG A 165 -25.41 4.18 -31.83
N LYS A 166 -25.85 2.94 -31.56
CA LYS A 166 -25.28 2.12 -30.47
C LYS A 166 -23.81 1.81 -30.73
N ILE A 167 -23.47 1.39 -31.94
CA ILE A 167 -22.08 1.10 -32.33
C ILE A 167 -21.22 2.36 -32.18
N ALA A 168 -21.68 3.51 -32.66
CA ALA A 168 -20.98 4.78 -32.50
C ALA A 168 -20.75 5.13 -31.03
N LYS A 169 -21.76 4.96 -30.16
CA LYS A 169 -21.63 5.18 -28.72
C LYS A 169 -20.64 4.22 -28.07
N LEU A 170 -20.66 2.94 -28.46
CA LEU A 170 -19.70 1.94 -27.96
C LEU A 170 -18.27 2.28 -28.38
N ASN A 171 -18.06 2.73 -29.62
CA ASN A 171 -16.75 3.16 -30.10
C ASN A 171 -16.23 4.38 -29.32
N LEU A 172 -17.10 5.37 -29.01
CA LEU A 172 -16.73 6.51 -28.19
C LEU A 172 -16.29 6.08 -26.77
N LEU A 173 -17.09 5.23 -26.12
CA LEU A 173 -16.75 4.67 -24.80
C LEU A 173 -15.43 3.88 -24.83
N ASN A 174 -15.18 3.12 -25.90
CA ASN A 174 -13.94 2.36 -26.04
C ASN A 174 -12.71 3.28 -26.23
N ASN A 175 -12.87 4.39 -26.95
CA ASN A 175 -11.82 5.39 -27.11
C ASN A 175 -11.52 6.10 -25.77
N GLU A 176 -12.56 6.54 -25.04
CA GLU A 176 -12.40 7.12 -23.70
C GLU A 176 -11.68 6.16 -22.74
N GLN A 177 -12.04 4.86 -22.77
CA GLN A 177 -11.34 3.84 -21.97
C GLN A 177 -9.88 3.67 -22.38
N SER A 178 -9.58 3.74 -23.68
CA SER A 178 -8.21 3.63 -24.19
C SER A 178 -7.35 4.81 -23.73
N GLU A 179 -7.89 6.04 -23.76
CA GLU A 179 -7.19 7.24 -23.25
C GLU A 179 -6.89 7.12 -21.74
N ILE A 180 -7.85 6.63 -20.95
CA ILE A 180 -7.65 6.39 -19.50
C ILE A 180 -6.55 5.34 -19.27
N ILE A 181 -6.54 4.26 -20.04
CA ILE A 181 -5.50 3.22 -19.95
C ILE A 181 -4.12 3.81 -20.26
N GLU A 182 -4.00 4.62 -21.31
CA GLU A 182 -2.74 5.28 -21.68
C GLU A 182 -2.24 6.22 -20.58
N GLN A 183 -3.12 7.04 -19.99
CA GLN A 183 -2.78 7.91 -18.86
C GLN A 183 -2.29 7.09 -17.66
N THR A 184 -3.00 6.00 -17.32
CA THR A 184 -2.65 5.13 -16.20
C THR A 184 -1.28 4.46 -16.41
N ILE A 185 -0.96 4.06 -17.64
CA ILE A 185 0.35 3.48 -17.99
C ILE A 185 1.46 4.52 -17.77
N GLU A 186 1.23 5.77 -18.17
CA GLU A 186 2.24 6.82 -18.03
C GLU A 186 2.48 7.17 -16.55
N GLU A 187 1.42 7.26 -15.74
CA GLU A 187 1.54 7.40 -14.29
C GLU A 187 2.33 6.23 -13.68
N LEU A 188 2.05 4.99 -14.10
CA LEU A 188 2.74 3.81 -13.59
C LEU A 188 4.23 3.82 -13.92
N LYS A 189 4.63 4.29 -15.11
CA LYS A 189 6.05 4.50 -15.45
C LYS A 189 6.71 5.53 -14.52
N THR A 190 6.03 6.62 -14.18
CA THR A 190 6.59 7.62 -13.25
C THR A 190 6.80 7.06 -11.85
N VAL A 191 5.83 6.29 -11.34
CA VAL A 191 5.94 5.60 -10.04
C VAL A 191 7.08 4.58 -10.07
N GLN A 192 7.23 3.83 -11.15
CA GLN A 192 8.32 2.85 -11.30
C GLN A 192 9.70 3.54 -11.29
N LYS A 193 9.82 4.72 -11.92
CA LYS A 193 11.05 5.53 -11.86
C LYS A 193 11.34 6.01 -10.43
N GLN A 194 10.33 6.49 -9.71
CA GLN A 194 10.47 6.90 -8.31
C GLN A 194 10.89 5.73 -7.41
N LEU A 195 10.33 4.54 -7.62
CA LEU A 195 10.71 3.34 -6.89
C LEU A 195 12.18 2.97 -7.13
N GLY A 196 12.67 3.11 -8.37
CA GLY A 196 14.09 2.95 -8.70
C GLY A 196 15.01 3.92 -7.94
N GLN A 197 14.57 5.17 -7.78
CA GLN A 197 15.32 6.16 -7.01
C GLN A 197 15.32 5.84 -5.50
N LEU A 198 14.17 5.43 -4.95
CA LEU A 198 14.05 5.05 -3.54
C LEU A 198 14.87 3.81 -3.19
N THR A 199 14.91 2.83 -4.08
CA THR A 199 15.74 1.62 -3.89
C THR A 199 17.23 1.96 -3.89
N PHE A 200 17.69 2.82 -4.81
CA PHE A 200 19.06 3.33 -4.81
C PHE A 200 19.41 4.10 -3.53
N LEU A 201 18.53 4.99 -3.07
CA LEU A 201 18.73 5.72 -1.81
C LEU A 201 18.79 4.77 -0.61
N ARG A 202 17.95 3.73 -0.59
CA ARG A 202 17.97 2.71 0.47
C ARG A 202 19.31 1.98 0.52
N GLU A 203 19.88 1.61 -0.62
CA GLU A 203 21.20 0.96 -0.69
C GLU A 203 22.30 1.86 -0.14
N GLN A 204 22.30 3.15 -0.47
CA GLN A 204 23.24 4.12 0.09
C GLN A 204 23.11 4.24 1.62
N VAL A 205 21.88 4.31 2.15
CA VAL A 205 21.64 4.38 3.60
C VAL A 205 22.15 3.13 4.31
N VAL A 206 21.97 1.95 3.71
CA VAL A 206 22.51 0.68 4.27
C VAL A 206 24.03 0.73 4.35
N LYS A 207 24.70 1.20 3.28
CA LYS A 207 26.16 1.34 3.27
C LYS A 207 26.65 2.32 4.35
N LEU A 208 26.07 3.52 4.39
CA LEU A 208 26.40 4.53 5.40
C LEU A 208 26.16 4.03 6.83
N SER A 209 25.11 3.21 7.05
CA SER A 209 24.85 2.60 8.35
C SER A 209 25.94 1.60 8.75
N ALA A 210 26.48 0.85 7.81
CA ALA A 210 27.60 -0.07 8.05
C ALA A 210 28.88 0.72 8.40
N ASP A 211 29.23 1.71 7.58
CA ASP A 211 30.41 2.57 7.80
C ASP A 211 30.33 3.27 9.18
N ASN A 212 29.14 3.74 9.57
CA ASN A 212 28.96 4.40 10.87
C ASN A 212 29.13 3.43 12.05
N LYS A 213 28.77 2.14 11.91
CA LYS A 213 29.04 1.13 12.95
C LYS A 213 30.52 0.85 13.11
N GLU A 214 31.27 0.84 12.02
CA GLU A 214 32.72 0.69 12.03
C GLU A 214 33.39 1.86 12.76
N LEU A 215 33.02 3.10 12.39
CA LEU A 215 33.51 4.33 13.05
C LEU A 215 33.19 4.38 14.55
N ILE A 216 32.04 3.87 14.98
CA ILE A 216 31.70 3.76 16.41
C ILE A 216 32.66 2.80 17.12
N THR A 217 33.03 1.70 16.47
CA THR A 217 33.92 0.68 17.02
C THR A 217 35.35 1.22 17.12
N GLU A 218 35.84 1.88 16.07
CA GLU A 218 37.14 2.55 16.06
C GLU A 218 37.24 3.63 17.15
N ASN A 219 36.21 4.47 17.28
CA ASN A 219 36.16 5.49 18.33
C ASN A 219 36.22 4.87 19.74
N LYS A 220 35.59 3.71 19.95
CA LYS A 220 35.67 3.00 21.23
C LYS A 220 37.10 2.54 21.50
N GLN A 221 37.78 1.95 20.51
CA GLN A 221 39.16 1.51 20.63
C GLN A 221 40.12 2.69 20.89
N LEU A 222 39.95 3.81 20.19
CA LEU A 222 40.76 5.01 20.40
C LEU A 222 40.60 5.58 21.82
N LYS A 223 39.39 5.57 22.38
CA LYS A 223 39.17 5.97 23.78
C LYS A 223 39.90 5.04 24.75
N GLU A 224 39.87 3.74 24.53
CA GLU A 224 40.60 2.77 25.36
C GLU A 224 42.12 2.98 25.29
N ILE A 225 42.66 3.22 24.09
CA ILE A 225 44.08 3.55 23.88
C ILE A 225 44.44 4.84 24.62
N PHE A 226 43.64 5.91 24.43
CA PHE A 226 43.87 7.19 25.10
C PHE A 226 43.90 7.05 26.63
N HIS A 227 43.00 6.24 27.21
CA HIS A 227 43.01 5.96 28.65
C HIS A 227 44.28 5.22 29.10
N LYS A 228 44.72 4.21 28.34
CA LYS A 228 45.98 3.49 28.63
C LYS A 228 47.20 4.41 28.54
N ASP A 229 47.29 5.23 27.50
CA ASP A 229 48.39 6.17 27.31
C ASP A 229 48.41 7.22 28.42
N LYS A 230 47.24 7.69 28.86
CA LYS A 230 47.13 8.61 30.00
C LYS A 230 47.66 8.00 31.30
N GLU A 231 47.32 6.76 31.61
CA GLU A 231 47.84 6.07 32.80
C GLU A 231 49.35 5.83 32.69
N LYS A 232 49.83 5.36 31.53
CA LYS A 232 51.26 5.15 31.27
C LYS A 232 52.06 6.45 31.38
N ASN A 233 51.49 7.58 30.95
CA ASN A 233 52.14 8.88 31.06
C ASN A 233 52.28 9.31 32.54
N LYS A 234 51.28 9.05 33.39
CA LYS A 234 51.40 9.28 34.85
C LYS A 234 52.50 8.42 35.48
N GLU A 235 52.60 7.16 35.08
CA GLU A 235 53.66 6.25 35.57
C GLU A 235 55.05 6.77 35.17
N LEU A 236 55.20 7.23 33.92
CA LEU A 236 56.44 7.82 33.42
C LEU A 236 56.79 9.12 34.15
N GLU A 237 55.83 10.01 34.37
CA GLU A 237 56.02 11.24 35.15
C GLU A 237 56.51 10.94 36.57
N LEU A 238 55.93 9.92 37.22
CA LEU A 238 56.36 9.47 38.54
C LEU A 238 57.80 8.90 38.50
N ALA A 239 58.10 8.05 37.51
CA ALA A 239 59.43 7.46 37.36
C ALA A 239 60.51 8.52 37.09
N VAL A 240 60.21 9.51 36.25
CA VAL A 240 61.09 10.67 36.00
C VAL A 240 61.31 11.45 37.29
N LYS A 241 60.25 11.73 38.07
CA LYS A 241 60.37 12.43 39.35
C LYS A 241 61.28 11.67 40.31
N ILE A 242 61.08 10.36 40.49
CA ILE A 242 61.92 9.52 41.34
C ILE A 242 63.39 9.54 40.87
N SER A 243 63.62 9.39 39.56
CA SER A 243 64.97 9.42 38.99
C SER A 243 65.66 10.77 39.20
N THR A 244 64.93 11.89 39.02
CA THR A 244 65.47 13.23 39.29
C THR A 244 65.82 13.43 40.76
N GLU A 245 64.99 12.95 41.70
CA GLU A 245 65.31 13.00 43.13
C GLU A 245 66.56 12.18 43.49
N GLN A 246 66.70 10.98 42.90
CA GLN A 246 67.89 10.14 43.08
C GLN A 246 69.15 10.79 42.53
N ASN A 247 69.08 11.38 41.33
CA ASN A 247 70.21 12.10 40.72
C ASN A 247 70.64 13.29 41.58
N THR A 248 69.69 14.05 42.13
CA THR A 248 70.01 15.15 43.06
C THR A 248 70.73 14.64 44.33
N LYS A 249 70.28 13.52 44.90
CA LYS A 249 70.95 12.90 46.06
C LYS A 249 72.37 12.44 45.72
N LEU A 250 72.58 11.83 44.55
CA LEU A 250 73.90 11.42 44.09
C LEU A 250 74.82 12.61 43.83
N PHE A 251 74.29 13.67 43.21
CA PHE A 251 75.02 14.92 42.98
C PHE A 251 75.53 15.51 44.30
N ASN A 252 74.66 15.65 45.31
CA ASN A 252 75.03 16.16 46.63
C ASN A 252 76.08 15.28 47.31
N LYS A 253 75.95 13.94 47.23
CA LYS A 253 76.97 13.02 47.76
C LYS A 253 78.33 13.19 47.06
N ASN A 254 78.32 13.35 45.74
CA ASN A 254 79.55 13.56 44.97
C ASN A 254 80.21 14.89 45.33
N GLN A 255 79.43 15.93 45.61
CA GLN A 255 79.95 17.21 46.09
C GLN A 255 80.65 17.07 47.45
N ILE A 256 80.01 16.38 48.41
CA ILE A 256 80.61 16.09 49.74
C ILE A 256 81.90 15.27 49.57
N LEU A 257 81.91 14.27 48.69
CA LEU A 257 83.10 13.47 48.41
C LEU A 257 84.23 14.31 47.81
N ALA A 258 83.91 15.23 46.90
CA ALA A 258 84.89 16.14 46.33
C ALA A 258 85.50 17.09 47.39
N GLU A 259 84.67 17.64 48.27
CA GLU A 259 85.11 18.45 49.41
C GLU A 259 86.01 17.66 50.36
N ASN A 260 85.61 16.44 50.76
CA ASN A 260 86.42 15.56 51.60
C ASN A 260 87.76 15.20 50.94
N ASN A 261 87.76 14.93 49.63
CA ASN A 261 88.98 14.62 48.89
C ASN A 261 89.93 15.84 48.86
N LEU A 262 89.39 17.05 48.71
CA LEU A 262 90.17 18.29 48.80
C LEU A 262 90.81 18.46 50.19
N VAL A 263 90.05 18.20 51.27
CA VAL A 263 90.57 18.21 52.65
C VAL A 263 91.70 17.18 52.81
N CYS A 264 91.48 15.92 52.44
CA CYS A 264 92.49 14.87 52.51
C CYS A 264 93.76 15.25 51.72
N THR A 265 93.61 15.79 50.51
CA THR A 265 94.73 16.22 49.67
C THR A 265 95.54 17.35 50.33
N ASN A 266 94.86 18.32 50.94
CA ASN A 266 95.50 19.39 51.70
C ASN A 266 96.22 18.87 52.94
N THR A 267 95.58 17.99 53.73
CA THR A 267 96.21 17.36 54.91
C THR A 267 97.44 16.55 54.53
N LEU A 268 97.38 15.79 53.42
CA LEU A 268 98.51 15.03 52.91
C LEU A 268 99.66 15.94 52.47
N ARG A 269 99.35 17.09 51.86
CA ARG A 269 100.33 18.12 51.49
C ARG A 269 100.99 18.71 52.75
N THR A 270 100.22 19.03 53.78
CA THR A 270 100.74 19.52 55.07
C THR A 270 101.60 18.47 55.76
N ALA A 271 101.18 17.20 55.79
CA ALA A 271 101.96 16.11 56.36
C ALA A 271 103.30 15.91 55.61
N LYS A 272 103.31 15.96 54.27
CA LYS A 272 104.56 15.96 53.48
C LYS A 272 105.44 17.19 53.77
N GLY A 273 104.84 18.35 53.99
CA GLY A 273 105.55 19.56 54.44
C GLY A 273 106.20 19.37 55.81
N ASN A 274 105.46 18.79 56.75
CA ASN A 274 105.94 18.46 58.10
C ASN A 274 107.03 17.39 58.07
N GLU A 275 106.93 16.38 57.20
CA GLU A 275 107.96 15.36 57.04
C GLU A 275 109.27 15.93 56.49
N LYS A 276 109.19 16.88 55.54
CA LYS A 276 110.36 17.66 55.09
C LYS A 276 110.95 18.50 56.22
N LEU A 277 110.11 19.14 57.04
CA LEU A 277 110.53 19.88 58.24
C LEU A 277 111.24 18.95 59.22
N VAL A 278 110.64 17.82 59.58
CA VAL A 278 111.24 16.82 60.49
C VAL A 278 112.56 16.29 59.95
N LYS A 279 112.67 16.06 58.63
CA LYS A 279 113.93 15.67 57.98
C LYS A 279 114.98 16.77 58.06
N TYR A 280 114.61 18.02 57.80
CA TYR A 280 115.47 19.19 57.99
C TYR A 280 115.97 19.32 59.43
N TRP A 281 115.08 19.16 60.41
CA TRP A 281 115.43 19.16 61.84
C TRP A 281 116.38 18.00 62.18
N ARG A 282 116.11 16.80 61.65
CA ARG A 282 116.93 15.62 61.87
C ARG A 282 118.33 15.80 61.29
N GLU A 283 118.48 16.34 60.08
CA GLU A 283 119.79 16.61 59.46
C GLU A 283 120.55 17.74 60.18
N LYS A 284 119.86 18.82 60.55
CA LYS A 284 120.50 20.01 61.15
C LYS A 284 120.93 19.82 62.60
N TYR A 285 120.30 18.91 63.35
CA TYR A 285 120.54 18.73 64.79
C TYR A 285 120.92 17.30 65.19
N HIS A 286 121.21 16.41 64.23
CA HIS A 286 121.52 14.99 64.46
C HIS A 286 122.60 14.72 65.53
N ASN A 287 123.54 15.65 65.70
CA ASN A 287 124.73 15.47 66.54
C ASN A 287 124.68 16.30 67.83
N LYS A 288 123.50 16.81 68.23
CA LYS A 288 123.33 17.63 69.44
C LYS A 288 122.41 16.93 70.43
N ASN A 289 122.80 16.90 71.70
CA ASN A 289 121.92 16.49 72.82
C ASN A 289 120.65 17.37 72.82
N PRO A 290 119.45 16.85 73.18
CA PRO A 290 118.20 17.60 73.21
C PRO A 290 118.30 19.00 73.82
N ILE A 291 119.04 19.15 74.92
CA ILE A 291 119.27 20.43 75.60
C ILE A 291 120.10 21.35 74.70
N GLN A 292 121.21 20.87 74.12
CA GLN A 292 122.08 21.65 73.22
C GLN A 292 121.41 22.06 71.90
N ALA A 293 120.51 21.21 71.37
CA ALA A 293 119.71 21.52 70.19
C ALA A 293 118.70 22.65 70.49
N LEU A 294 118.03 22.59 71.65
CA LEU A 294 117.10 23.61 72.11
C LEU A 294 117.83 24.94 72.40
N THR A 295 118.98 24.91 73.08
CA THR A 295 119.79 26.11 73.37
C THR A 295 120.33 26.74 72.09
N SER A 296 120.76 25.95 71.10
CA SER A 296 121.20 26.49 69.79
C SER A 296 120.07 27.12 68.97
N TRP A 297 118.82 26.68 69.17
CA TRP A 297 117.66 27.26 68.52
C TRP A 297 117.18 28.53 69.23
N LEU A 298 117.15 28.52 70.57
CA LEU A 298 116.83 29.70 71.38
C LEU A 298 117.85 30.82 71.20
N ILE A 299 119.15 30.53 71.24
CA ILE A 299 120.22 31.53 71.05
C ILE A 299 120.16 32.18 69.65
N LYS A 300 119.71 31.46 68.62
CA LYS A 300 119.60 32.01 67.27
C LYS A 300 118.33 32.85 67.06
N ASN A 301 117.29 32.62 67.86
CA ASN A 301 116.04 33.40 67.77
C ASN A 301 116.05 34.67 68.64
N ASP A 302 117.05 34.87 69.51
CA ASP A 302 117.24 36.14 70.23
C ASP A 302 117.91 37.23 69.35
N ASP A 303 118.66 36.85 68.30
CA ASP A 303 119.24 37.81 67.34
C ASP A 303 118.32 38.10 66.13
N ASP A 304 117.30 37.28 65.88
CA ASP A 304 116.36 37.39 64.75
C ASP A 304 114.91 37.62 65.23
N GLY A 305 114.67 38.54 66.18
CA GLY A 305 113.39 39.25 66.39
C GLY A 305 112.06 38.49 66.18
N MET A 306 111.97 37.22 66.56
CA MET A 306 110.78 36.38 66.33
C MET A 306 110.24 35.95 67.69
N GLY A 307 109.34 36.80 68.20
CA GLY A 307 108.59 36.56 69.42
C GLY A 307 107.91 35.20 69.41
N LEU A 308 108.00 34.51 70.55
CA LEU A 308 107.06 33.47 70.93
C LEU A 308 105.67 34.10 70.96
N THR A 309 104.86 33.86 69.92
CA THR A 309 103.39 34.02 70.04
C THR A 309 102.77 32.71 70.51
N PRO A 310 101.83 32.75 71.46
CA PRO A 310 101.24 31.55 72.06
C PRO A 310 100.39 30.76 71.07
N ILE A 311 100.26 29.47 71.35
CA ILE A 311 99.14 28.64 70.90
C ILE A 311 97.85 29.31 71.40
N ASN A 312 96.92 29.60 70.50
CA ASN A 312 95.51 29.82 70.82
C ASN A 312 94.67 28.93 69.90
N ASP A 313 93.79 28.17 70.57
CA ASP A 313 92.60 27.42 70.15
C ASP A 313 92.19 27.40 68.66
#